data_AF-A0AA39K6Y4-F1
#
_entry.id   AF-A0AA39K6Y4-F1
#
_cell.length_a   1.000
_cell.length_b   1.000
_cell.length_c   1.000
_cell.angle_alpha   90.00
_cell.angle_beta   90.00
_cell.angle_gamma   90.00
#
_symmetry.space_group_name_H-M   'P 1'
#
loop_
_entity.id
_entity.type
_entity.pdbx_description
1 polymer ?
#
loop_
_entity_poly.entity_id
_entity_poly.type
_entity_poly.pdbx_seq_one_letter_code
_entity_poly.pdbx_strand_id
1 'polypeptide(L)'
;MTTLAFTFFAFMLSTVKKMFTRYLNPIALYPWRSYFVFIIILLLWTRNKGFIAFGAIAGAVYPVSRTIIAEQEHHKKIMSEMFKNVGLQFNELSAYLDDQRNTFQVNDEESDALQLCSSTITQQCLLSKQRADDLYSAAQTFIAGAFPRWSDFAQIVIALRKEDEKIRAIVESYSAYKVTLSAIPPHDQLEAAQQWTDEINAAYPPITTDPVNGNSL
;
A
#
# COMPACT_ATOMS: atom_id res chain seq x y z
N MET A 1 19.91 -45.76 -34.06
CA MET A 1 20.58 -44.43 -34.15
C MET A 1 19.87 -43.31 -33.37
N THR A 2 18.59 -43.44 -33.01
CA THR A 2 17.80 -42.42 -32.30
C THR A 2 18.10 -42.31 -30.80
N THR A 3 18.39 -43.43 -30.13
CA THR A 3 18.67 -43.47 -28.67
C THR A 3 20.00 -42.82 -28.29
N LEU A 4 21.01 -42.94 -29.16
CA LEU A 4 22.35 -42.37 -28.97
C LEU A 4 22.36 -40.84 -29.15
N ALA A 5 21.52 -40.33 -30.05
CA ALA A 5 21.33 -38.89 -30.24
C ALA A 5 20.63 -38.24 -29.04
N PHE A 6 19.71 -38.95 -28.39
CA PHE A 6 18.96 -38.44 -27.25
C PHE A 6 19.80 -38.40 -25.96
N THR A 7 20.61 -39.43 -25.71
CA THR A 7 21.57 -39.44 -24.58
C THR A 7 22.69 -38.43 -24.79
N PHE A 8 23.17 -38.27 -26.03
CA PHE A 8 24.16 -37.24 -26.36
C PHE A 8 23.58 -35.82 -26.24
N PHE A 9 22.32 -35.62 -26.62
CA PHE A 9 21.60 -34.35 -26.42
C PHE A 9 21.41 -34.04 -24.93
N ALA A 10 21.04 -35.03 -24.10
CA ALA A 10 20.93 -34.85 -22.66
C ALA A 10 22.27 -34.54 -21.98
N PHE A 11 23.35 -35.21 -22.42
CA PHE A 11 24.71 -34.93 -21.95
C PHE A 11 25.22 -33.54 -22.38
N MET A 12 24.94 -33.15 -23.62
CA MET A 12 25.25 -31.82 -24.15
C MET A 12 24.44 -30.75 -23.43
N LEU A 13 23.15 -30.96 -23.18
CA LEU A 13 22.31 -30.03 -22.44
C LEU A 13 22.79 -29.87 -20.99
N SER A 14 23.22 -30.95 -20.34
CA SER A 14 23.83 -30.92 -19.01
C SER A 14 25.15 -30.15 -18.99
N THR A 15 26.03 -30.41 -19.96
CA THR A 15 27.35 -29.76 -20.06
C THR A 15 27.21 -28.28 -20.43
N VAL A 16 26.34 -27.94 -21.37
CA VAL A 16 26.01 -26.56 -21.73
C VAL A 16 25.39 -25.84 -20.55
N LYS A 17 24.44 -26.45 -19.84
CA LYS A 17 23.86 -25.89 -18.61
C LYS A 17 24.96 -25.60 -17.58
N LYS A 18 25.88 -26.55 -17.34
CA LYS A 18 27.00 -26.40 -16.39
C LYS A 18 27.98 -25.29 -16.80
N MET A 19 28.27 -25.15 -18.10
CA MET A 19 29.10 -24.08 -18.66
C MET A 19 28.39 -22.72 -18.60
N PHE A 20 27.09 -22.67 -18.92
CA PHE A 20 26.26 -21.47 -18.79
C PHE A 20 26.23 -20.98 -17.34
N THR A 21 25.99 -21.87 -16.38
CA THR A 21 25.94 -21.49 -14.96
C THR A 21 27.29 -21.03 -14.41
N ARG A 22 28.42 -21.55 -14.91
CA ARG A 22 29.77 -21.15 -14.45
C ARG A 22 30.32 -19.90 -15.16
N TYR A 23 30.14 -19.79 -16.48
CA TYR A 23 30.76 -18.73 -17.28
C TYR A 23 29.86 -17.50 -17.53
N LEU A 24 28.53 -17.63 -17.44
CA LEU A 24 27.62 -16.50 -17.64
C LEU A 24 27.07 -15.90 -16.33
N ASN A 25 27.46 -16.45 -15.18
CA ASN A 25 27.11 -15.85 -13.89
C ASN A 25 27.66 -14.42 -13.70
N PRO A 26 28.87 -14.05 -14.18
CA PRO A 26 29.33 -12.66 -14.14
C PRO A 26 28.95 -11.83 -15.38
N ILE A 27 28.41 -12.43 -16.45
CA ILE A 27 27.91 -11.73 -17.67
C ILE A 27 26.39 -11.48 -17.59
N ALA A 28 25.76 -11.86 -16.47
CA ALA A 28 24.33 -11.71 -16.19
C ALA A 28 23.82 -10.26 -16.21
N LEU A 29 24.70 -9.26 -16.31
CA LEU A 29 24.33 -7.85 -16.47
C LEU A 29 23.67 -7.54 -17.83
N TYR A 30 23.91 -8.34 -18.88
CA TYR A 30 23.39 -8.08 -20.23
C TYR A 30 22.81 -9.35 -20.89
N PRO A 31 21.59 -9.76 -20.53
CA PRO A 31 20.96 -10.99 -21.02
C PRO A 31 20.82 -11.07 -22.54
N TRP A 32 20.76 -9.92 -23.22
CA TRP A 32 20.75 -9.85 -24.69
C TRP A 32 22.12 -10.14 -25.33
N ARG A 33 23.23 -9.81 -24.66
CA ARG A 33 24.58 -10.12 -25.15
C ARG A 33 24.88 -11.62 -25.08
N SER A 34 24.45 -12.29 -24.01
CA SER A 34 24.62 -13.75 -23.88
C SER A 34 23.75 -14.50 -24.88
N TYR A 35 22.54 -14.03 -25.17
CA TYR A 35 21.71 -14.55 -26.27
C TYR A 35 22.39 -14.39 -27.64
N PHE A 36 22.96 -13.22 -27.93
CA PHE A 36 23.64 -12.97 -29.20
C PHE A 36 24.85 -13.91 -29.41
N VAL A 37 25.67 -14.11 -28.37
CA VAL A 37 26.79 -15.07 -28.39
C VAL A 37 26.29 -16.51 -28.58
N PHE A 38 25.18 -16.87 -27.93
CA PHE A 38 24.54 -18.19 -28.09
C PHE A 38 24.05 -18.45 -29.53
N ILE A 39 23.46 -17.43 -30.18
CA ILE A 39 23.07 -17.52 -31.60
C ILE A 39 24.28 -17.70 -32.51
N ILE A 40 25.37 -16.97 -32.28
CA ILE A 40 26.62 -17.12 -33.06
C ILE A 40 27.18 -18.55 -32.93
N ILE A 41 27.21 -19.11 -31.72
CA ILE A 41 27.69 -20.47 -31.49
C ILE A 41 26.77 -21.49 -32.17
N LEU A 42 25.44 -21.32 -32.10
CA LEU A 42 24.48 -22.17 -32.80
C LEU A 42 24.69 -22.18 -34.32
N LEU A 43 24.90 -20.99 -34.91
CA LEU A 43 25.14 -20.83 -36.35
C LEU A 43 26.46 -21.46 -36.82
N LEU A 44 27.49 -21.44 -35.97
CA LEU A 44 28.80 -22.05 -36.27
C LEU A 44 28.79 -23.58 -36.10
N TRP A 45 27.99 -24.10 -35.17
CA TRP A 45 28.02 -25.52 -34.79
C TRP A 45 27.15 -26.41 -35.70
N THR A 46 25.98 -25.92 -36.12
CA THR A 46 25.03 -26.73 -36.90
C THR A 46 24.65 -26.04 -38.20
N ARG A 47 24.61 -26.80 -39.30
CA ARG A 47 24.04 -26.36 -40.59
C ARG A 47 22.56 -26.71 -40.74
N ASN A 48 21.97 -27.42 -39.76
CA ASN A 48 20.57 -27.80 -39.81
C ASN A 48 19.69 -26.61 -39.41
N LYS A 49 18.99 -26.05 -40.40
CA LYS A 49 18.11 -24.88 -40.25
C LYS A 49 17.02 -25.09 -39.19
N GLY A 50 16.47 -26.29 -39.07
CA GLY A 50 15.43 -26.60 -38.07
C GLY A 50 15.96 -26.55 -36.63
N PHE A 51 17.19 -27.02 -36.43
CA PHE A 51 17.85 -26.99 -35.11
C PHE A 51 18.28 -25.57 -34.73
N ILE A 52 18.75 -24.77 -35.69
CA ILE A 52 19.06 -23.35 -35.50
C ILE A 52 17.78 -22.60 -35.08
N ALA A 53 16.66 -22.79 -35.78
CA ALA A 53 15.41 -22.12 -35.48
C ALA A 53 14.88 -22.46 -34.08
N PHE A 54 14.87 -23.75 -33.71
CA PHE A 54 14.43 -24.19 -32.39
C PHE A 54 15.34 -23.67 -31.27
N GLY A 55 16.66 -23.76 -31.46
CA GLY A 55 17.65 -23.23 -30.52
C GLY A 55 17.50 -21.72 -30.33
N ALA A 56 17.30 -20.97 -31.42
CA ALA A 56 17.10 -19.53 -31.36
C ALA A 56 15.83 -19.14 -30.58
N ILE A 57 14.70 -19.81 -30.84
CA ILE A 57 13.44 -19.57 -30.11
C ILE A 57 13.63 -19.85 -28.61
N ALA A 58 14.17 -21.03 -28.25
CA ALA A 58 14.41 -21.39 -26.85
C ALA A 58 15.41 -20.42 -26.18
N GLY A 59 16.44 -20.01 -26.91
CA GLY A 59 17.42 -19.02 -26.46
C GLY A 59 16.83 -17.63 -26.24
N ALA A 60 15.84 -17.23 -27.03
CA ALA A 60 15.17 -15.92 -26.94
C ALA A 60 14.15 -15.86 -25.80
N VAL A 61 13.50 -16.99 -25.47
CA VAL A 61 12.59 -17.08 -24.32
C VAL A 61 13.34 -16.78 -23.02
N TYR A 62 14.57 -17.28 -22.86
CA TYR A 62 15.35 -17.10 -21.64
C TYR A 62 15.58 -15.64 -21.20
N PRO A 63 16.13 -14.72 -22.03
CA PRO A 63 16.33 -13.32 -21.65
C PRO A 63 15.00 -12.61 -21.40
N VAL A 64 13.95 -12.91 -22.18
CA VAL A 64 12.61 -12.33 -21.99
C VAL A 64 11.99 -12.76 -20.67
N SER A 65 12.07 -14.05 -20.31
CA SER A 65 11.61 -14.52 -19.00
C SER A 65 12.37 -13.88 -17.85
N ARG A 66 13.69 -13.67 -18.00
CA ARG A 66 14.51 -12.98 -17.00
C ARG A 66 14.10 -11.52 -16.81
N THR A 67 13.85 -10.77 -17.89
CA THR A 67 13.41 -9.37 -17.78
C THR A 67 12.05 -9.27 -17.11
N ILE A 68 11.10 -10.15 -17.45
CA ILE A 68 9.76 -10.19 -16.83
C ILE A 68 9.87 -10.50 -15.33
N ILE A 69 10.68 -11.50 -14.94
CA ILE A 69 10.88 -11.84 -13.52
C ILE A 69 11.52 -10.69 -12.76
N ALA A 70 12.55 -10.06 -13.33
CA ALA A 70 13.23 -8.93 -12.69
C ALA A 70 12.30 -7.72 -12.52
N GLU A 71 11.50 -7.41 -13.53
CA GLU A 71 10.48 -6.36 -13.45
C GLU A 71 9.41 -6.69 -12.41
N GLN A 72 8.97 -7.94 -12.34
CA GLN A 72 8.01 -8.40 -11.34
C GLN A 72 8.58 -8.32 -9.91
N GLU A 73 9.84 -8.68 -9.69
CA GLU A 73 10.52 -8.55 -8.40
C GLU A 73 10.66 -7.07 -8.00
N HIS A 74 11.03 -6.21 -8.94
CA HIS A 74 11.14 -4.77 -8.72
C HIS A 74 9.78 -4.15 -8.38
N HIS A 75 8.73 -4.50 -9.13
CA HIS A 75 7.36 -4.06 -8.87
C HIS A 75 6.90 -4.50 -7.47
N LYS A 76 7.10 -5.77 -7.11
CA LYS A 76 6.78 -6.29 -5.77
C LYS A 76 7.49 -5.51 -4.66
N LYS A 77 8.78 -5.19 -4.85
CA LYS A 77 9.55 -4.41 -3.89
C LYS A 77 8.98 -3.01 -3.70
N ILE A 78 8.67 -2.30 -4.78
CA ILE A 78 8.05 -0.97 -4.73
C ILE A 78 6.70 -1.04 -4.01
N MET A 79 5.85 -2.00 -4.35
CA MET A 79 4.53 -2.13 -3.73
C MET A 79 4.62 -2.46 -2.24
N SER A 80 5.59 -3.27 -1.84
CA SER A 80 5.86 -3.55 -0.42
C SER A 80 6.30 -2.29 0.34
N GLU A 81 7.13 -1.45 -0.26
CA GLU A 81 7.56 -0.18 0.33
C GLU A 81 6.41 0.81 0.47
N MET A 82 5.54 0.89 -0.53
CA MET A 82 4.32 1.72 -0.49
C MET A 82 3.34 1.23 0.59
N PHE A 83 3.14 -0.09 0.70
CA PHE A 83 2.31 -0.66 1.77
C PHE A 83 2.90 -0.37 3.15
N LYS A 84 4.23 -0.43 3.31
CA LYS A 84 4.91 -0.03 4.55
C LYS A 84 4.65 1.45 4.87
N ASN A 85 4.67 2.32 3.86
CA ASN A 85 4.34 3.74 4.04
C ASN A 85 2.88 3.95 4.49
N VAL A 86 1.93 3.21 3.90
CA VAL A 86 0.53 3.20 4.38
C VAL A 86 0.46 2.76 5.84
N GLY A 87 1.15 1.69 6.22
CA GLY A 87 1.20 1.22 7.61
C GLY A 87 1.79 2.25 8.58
N LEU A 88 2.82 3.01 8.16
CA LEU A 88 3.37 4.09 8.97
C LEU A 88 2.34 5.20 9.22
N GLN A 89 1.68 5.69 8.17
CA GLN A 89 0.65 6.74 8.27
C GLN A 89 -0.54 6.28 9.11
N PHE A 90 -0.99 5.04 8.91
CA PHE A 90 -2.06 4.44 9.71
C PHE A 90 -1.70 4.35 11.20
N ASN A 91 -0.49 3.87 11.52
CA ASN A 91 -0.05 3.75 12.91
C ASN A 91 0.10 5.10 13.59
N GLU A 92 0.62 6.10 12.88
CA GLU A 92 0.76 7.47 13.38
C GLU A 92 -0.61 8.10 13.69
N LEU A 93 -1.55 8.01 12.75
CA LEU A 93 -2.93 8.46 12.96
C LEU A 93 -3.57 7.70 14.12
N SER A 94 -3.49 6.37 14.16
CA SER A 94 -4.11 5.56 15.22
C SER A 94 -3.57 5.91 16.61
N ALA A 95 -2.25 6.11 16.73
CA ALA A 95 -1.64 6.51 17.98
C ALA A 95 -2.12 7.90 18.42
N TYR A 96 -2.20 8.85 17.49
CA TYR A 96 -2.75 10.18 17.77
C TYR A 96 -4.22 10.11 18.21
N LEU A 97 -5.05 9.34 17.51
CA LEU A 97 -6.47 9.19 17.87
C LEU A 97 -6.66 8.58 19.26
N ASP A 98 -5.88 7.55 19.60
CA ASP A 98 -5.96 6.93 20.93
C ASP A 98 -5.47 7.88 22.03
N ASP A 99 -4.43 8.67 21.79
CA ASP A 99 -3.94 9.71 22.71
C ASP A 99 -4.98 10.81 22.96
N GLN A 100 -5.60 11.33 21.90
CA GLN A 100 -6.64 12.34 22.01
C GLN A 100 -7.88 11.79 22.71
N ARG A 101 -8.27 10.54 22.42
CA ARG A 101 -9.39 9.88 23.09
C ARG A 101 -9.17 9.75 24.60
N ASN A 102 -7.96 9.40 25.01
CA ASN A 102 -7.62 9.30 26.43
C ASN A 102 -7.59 10.70 27.09
N THR A 103 -7.15 11.72 26.35
CA THR A 103 -7.10 13.11 26.84
C THR A 103 -8.50 13.69 27.07
N PHE A 104 -9.44 13.42 26.16
CA PHE A 104 -10.82 13.93 26.24
C PHE A 104 -11.81 12.95 26.86
N GLN A 105 -11.30 11.90 27.51
CA GLN A 105 -12.16 10.97 28.22
C GLN A 105 -12.90 11.74 29.33
N VAL A 106 -14.22 11.59 29.35
CA VAL A 106 -15.11 12.34 30.24
C VAL A 106 -14.71 12.10 31.69
N ASN A 107 -14.39 13.18 32.41
CA ASN A 107 -14.19 13.17 33.85
C ASN A 107 -15.46 13.66 34.55
N ASP A 108 -15.83 13.01 35.65
CA ASP A 108 -17.04 13.34 36.44
C ASP A 108 -16.99 14.75 37.07
N GLU A 109 -15.84 15.41 37.06
CA GLU A 109 -15.62 16.75 37.60
C GLU A 109 -15.81 17.88 36.56
N GLU A 110 -15.97 17.57 35.27
CA GLU A 110 -16.21 18.58 34.23
C GLU A 110 -17.68 19.03 34.19
N SER A 111 -17.92 20.31 33.90
CA SER A 111 -19.28 20.84 33.65
C SER A 111 -19.93 20.16 32.44
N ASP A 112 -21.26 20.02 32.43
CA ASP A 112 -22.04 19.46 31.31
C ASP A 112 -21.65 20.02 29.92
N ALA A 113 -21.34 21.32 29.84
CA ALA A 113 -20.91 21.98 28.61
C ALA A 113 -19.56 21.45 28.09
N LEU A 114 -18.56 21.32 28.98
CA LEU A 114 -17.25 20.75 28.67
C LEU A 114 -17.37 19.25 28.34
N GLN A 115 -18.18 18.51 29.09
CA GLN A 115 -18.44 17.09 28.81
C GLN A 115 -19.05 16.89 27.43
N LEU A 116 -19.99 17.75 27.01
CA LEU A 116 -20.58 17.70 25.67
C LEU A 116 -19.53 17.88 24.57
N CYS A 117 -18.66 18.88 24.69
CA CYS A 117 -17.59 19.11 23.72
C CYS A 117 -16.56 17.97 23.71
N SER A 118 -16.09 17.54 24.88
CA SER A 118 -15.12 16.42 25.03
C SER A 118 -15.69 15.10 24.46
N SER A 119 -16.98 14.83 24.69
CA SER A 119 -17.70 13.68 24.11
C SER A 119 -17.77 13.75 22.59
N THR A 120 -18.04 14.94 22.03
CA THR A 120 -18.09 15.16 20.57
C THR A 120 -16.74 14.86 19.91
N ILE A 121 -15.64 15.31 20.51
CA ILE A 121 -14.27 15.03 20.01
C ILE A 121 -13.97 13.54 20.08
N THR A 122 -14.31 12.91 21.20
CA THR A 122 -14.17 11.46 21.40
C THR A 122 -14.91 10.69 20.31
N GLN A 123 -16.14 11.09 19.99
CA GLN A 123 -16.93 10.48 18.92
C GLN A 123 -16.27 10.67 17.54
N GLN A 124 -15.78 11.86 17.23
CA GLN A 124 -15.07 12.12 15.96
C GLN A 124 -13.78 11.30 15.84
N CYS A 125 -13.04 11.13 16.94
CA CYS A 125 -11.85 10.27 16.99
C CYS A 125 -12.20 8.81 16.71
N LEU A 126 -13.28 8.28 17.31
CA LEU A 126 -13.75 6.91 17.07
C LEU A 126 -14.15 6.70 15.60
N LEU A 127 -14.90 7.64 15.01
CA LEU A 127 -15.28 7.58 13.60
C LEU A 127 -14.08 7.62 12.67
N SER A 128 -13.10 8.49 12.96
CA SER A 128 -11.86 8.58 12.18
C SER A 128 -11.03 7.30 12.29
N LYS A 129 -10.98 6.69 13.47
CA LYS A 129 -10.30 5.41 13.70
C LYS A 129 -10.91 4.31 12.85
N GLN A 130 -12.24 4.19 12.86
CA GLN A 130 -12.94 3.20 12.04
C GLN A 130 -12.63 3.38 10.54
N ARG A 131 -12.63 4.63 10.04
CA ARG A 131 -12.25 4.91 8.64
C ARG A 131 -10.80 4.55 8.35
N ALA A 132 -9.89 4.83 9.27
CA ALA A 132 -8.48 4.48 9.12
C ALA A 132 -8.30 2.95 9.06
N ASP A 133 -9.03 2.20 9.88
CA ASP A 133 -9.03 0.73 9.88
C ASP A 133 -9.57 0.17 8.55
N ASP A 134 -10.64 0.74 8.01
CA ASP A 134 -11.21 0.35 6.70
C ASP A 134 -10.20 0.61 5.57
N LEU A 135 -9.55 1.78 5.58
CA LEU A 135 -8.51 2.15 4.60
C LEU A 135 -7.30 1.22 4.69
N TYR A 136 -6.84 0.89 5.89
CA TYR A 136 -5.73 -0.03 6.08
C TYR A 136 -6.08 -1.46 5.64
N SER A 137 -7.30 -1.91 5.91
CA SER A 137 -7.82 -3.20 5.45
C SER A 137 -7.91 -3.27 3.92
N ALA A 138 -8.34 -2.20 3.26
CA ALA A 138 -8.30 -2.09 1.81
C ALA A 138 -6.87 -2.19 1.27
N ALA A 139 -5.89 -1.54 1.92
CA ALA A 139 -4.47 -1.66 1.56
C ALA A 139 -3.96 -3.11 1.64
N GLN A 140 -4.38 -3.85 2.67
CA GLN A 140 -4.02 -5.27 2.82
C GLN A 140 -4.60 -6.12 1.68
N THR A 141 -5.82 -5.82 1.25
CA THR A 141 -6.45 -6.53 0.13
C THR A 141 -5.73 -6.24 -1.18
N PHE A 142 -5.29 -4.99 -1.40
CA PHE A 142 -4.53 -4.62 -2.59
C PHE A 142 -3.17 -5.32 -2.66
N ILE A 143 -2.41 -5.34 -1.57
CA ILE A 143 -1.09 -5.99 -1.56
C ILE A 143 -1.17 -7.51 -1.69
N ALA A 144 -2.28 -8.13 -1.26
CA ALA A 144 -2.54 -9.55 -1.44
C ALA A 144 -2.96 -9.92 -2.89
N GLY A 145 -3.38 -8.94 -3.70
CA GLY A 145 -3.78 -9.14 -5.08
C GLY A 145 -2.64 -9.52 -6.03
N ALA A 146 -2.99 -10.06 -7.20
CA ALA A 146 -2.01 -10.48 -8.21
C ALA A 146 -1.27 -9.30 -8.88
N PHE A 147 -1.92 -8.14 -8.96
CA PHE A 147 -1.40 -6.94 -9.63
C PHE A 147 -1.73 -5.67 -8.82
N PRO A 148 -1.05 -5.44 -7.67
CA PRO A 148 -1.23 -4.22 -6.90
C PRO A 148 -0.87 -2.99 -7.73
N ARG A 149 -1.73 -1.97 -7.70
CA ARG A 149 -1.52 -0.69 -8.36
C ARG A 149 -1.05 0.36 -7.38
N TRP A 150 -0.05 1.13 -7.80
CA TRP A 150 0.48 2.24 -7.01
C TRP A 150 -0.58 3.31 -6.68
N SER A 151 -1.47 3.61 -7.64
CA SER A 151 -2.55 4.59 -7.47
C SER A 151 -3.43 4.30 -6.26
N ASP A 152 -3.67 3.02 -5.98
CA ASP A 152 -4.60 2.58 -4.95
C ASP A 152 -3.98 2.86 -3.57
N PHE A 153 -2.68 2.60 -3.39
CA PHE A 153 -1.94 2.99 -2.18
C PHE A 153 -1.82 4.51 -2.03
N ALA A 154 -1.55 5.24 -3.11
CA ALA A 154 -1.45 6.69 -3.07
C ALA A 154 -2.77 7.35 -2.61
N GLN A 155 -3.90 6.84 -3.09
CA GLN A 155 -5.22 7.31 -2.64
C GLN A 155 -5.46 7.02 -1.16
N ILE A 156 -5.07 5.85 -0.67
CA ILE A 156 -5.17 5.51 0.76
C ILE A 156 -4.33 6.45 1.61
N VAL A 157 -3.08 6.73 1.24
CA VAL A 157 -2.22 7.68 1.97
C VAL A 157 -2.85 9.07 2.03
N ILE A 158 -3.41 9.55 0.91
CA ILE A 158 -4.11 10.84 0.87
C ILE A 158 -5.33 10.83 1.80
N ALA A 159 -6.11 9.75 1.80
CA ALA A 159 -7.28 9.61 2.65
C ALA A 159 -6.92 9.59 4.14
N LEU A 160 -5.90 8.82 4.52
CA LEU A 160 -5.38 8.80 5.91
C LEU A 160 -4.91 10.18 6.36
N ARG A 161 -4.17 10.90 5.51
CA ARG A 161 -3.72 12.26 5.83
C ARG A 161 -4.90 13.22 6.02
N LYS A 162 -5.94 13.13 5.18
CA LYS A 162 -7.14 13.96 5.34
C LYS A 162 -7.84 13.70 6.68
N GLU A 163 -7.87 12.45 7.14
CA GLU A 163 -8.42 12.11 8.46
C GLU A 163 -7.55 12.67 9.61
N ASP A 164 -6.22 12.61 9.49
CA ASP A 164 -5.30 13.25 10.45
C ASP A 164 -5.49 14.77 10.51
N GLU A 165 -5.46 15.44 9.36
CA GLU A 165 -5.68 16.89 9.23
C GLU A 165 -7.03 17.32 9.83
N LYS A 166 -8.09 16.55 9.55
CA LYS A 166 -9.42 16.78 10.11
C LYS A 166 -9.38 16.74 11.64
N ILE A 167 -8.87 15.67 12.24
CA ILE A 167 -8.95 15.51 13.70
C ILE A 167 -8.04 16.51 14.42
N ARG A 168 -6.86 16.83 13.85
CA ARG A 168 -6.03 17.93 14.34
C ARG A 168 -6.79 19.25 14.36
N ALA A 169 -7.46 19.61 13.27
CA ALA A 169 -8.23 20.84 13.19
C ALA A 169 -9.36 20.90 14.24
N ILE A 170 -10.06 19.79 14.48
CA ILE A 170 -11.12 19.72 15.50
C ILE A 170 -10.55 19.90 16.91
N VAL A 171 -9.45 19.21 17.23
CA VAL A 171 -8.79 19.31 18.54
C VAL A 171 -8.23 20.71 18.79
N GLU A 172 -7.60 21.33 17.78
CA GLU A 172 -7.08 22.70 17.85
C GLU A 172 -8.22 23.71 18.02
N SER A 173 -9.32 23.56 17.28
CA SER A 173 -10.53 24.36 17.43
C SER A 173 -11.08 24.29 18.85
N TYR A 174 -11.21 23.09 19.41
CA TYR A 174 -11.68 22.93 20.78
C TYR A 174 -10.71 23.52 21.80
N SER A 175 -9.41 23.34 21.62
CA SER A 175 -8.41 23.86 22.55
C SER A 175 -8.48 25.39 22.66
N ALA A 176 -8.70 26.07 21.53
CA ALA A 176 -8.96 27.51 21.51
C ALA A 176 -10.33 27.85 22.12
N TYR A 177 -11.36 27.09 21.75
CA TYR A 177 -12.74 27.31 22.20
C TYR A 177 -12.92 27.12 23.71
N LYS A 178 -12.22 26.15 24.32
CA LYS A 178 -12.29 25.82 25.75
C LYS A 178 -11.97 27.02 26.64
N VAL A 179 -11.03 27.87 26.21
CA VAL A 179 -10.68 29.11 26.93
C VAL A 179 -11.85 30.10 26.91
N THR A 180 -12.47 30.28 25.74
CA THR A 180 -13.64 31.15 25.57
C THR A 180 -14.84 30.61 26.35
N LEU A 181 -15.10 29.31 26.26
CA LEU A 181 -16.21 28.64 26.94
C LEU A 181 -16.11 28.79 28.46
N SER A 182 -14.89 28.69 29.01
CA SER A 182 -14.65 28.87 30.45
C SER A 182 -14.90 30.31 30.93
N ALA A 183 -14.88 31.30 30.04
CA ALA A 183 -15.18 32.71 30.35
C ALA A 183 -16.66 33.05 30.22
N ILE A 184 -17.47 32.20 29.58
CA ILE A 184 -18.93 32.36 29.45
C ILE A 184 -19.59 32.09 30.82
N PRO A 185 -20.62 32.85 31.22
CA PRO A 185 -21.37 32.58 32.44
C PRO A 185 -21.91 31.14 32.47
N PRO A 186 -21.89 30.43 33.62
CA PRO A 186 -22.29 29.02 33.69
C PRO A 186 -23.68 28.70 33.12
N HIS A 187 -24.61 29.66 33.17
CA HIS A 187 -25.95 29.49 32.62
C HIS A 187 -25.97 29.38 31.09
N ASP A 188 -25.06 30.07 30.41
CA ASP A 188 -25.02 30.18 28.94
C ASP A 188 -23.99 29.21 28.32
N GLN A 189 -23.15 28.56 29.14
CA GLN A 189 -22.09 27.65 28.68
C GLN A 189 -22.63 26.47 27.89
N LEU A 190 -23.76 25.89 28.30
CA LEU A 190 -24.31 24.71 27.62
C LEU A 190 -24.83 25.05 26.21
N GLU A 191 -25.50 26.19 26.06
CA GLU A 191 -25.99 26.67 24.76
C GLU A 191 -24.81 26.97 23.82
N ALA A 192 -23.77 27.63 24.33
CA ALA A 192 -22.56 27.88 23.55
C ALA A 192 -21.88 26.56 23.13
N ALA A 193 -21.77 25.59 24.05
CA ALA A 193 -21.20 24.27 23.75
C ALA A 193 -22.02 23.52 22.66
N GLN A 194 -23.35 23.61 22.70
CA GLN A 194 -24.21 23.05 21.67
C GLN A 194 -23.97 23.70 20.30
N GLN A 195 -23.88 25.03 20.26
CA GLN A 195 -23.59 25.74 19.01
C GLN A 195 -22.26 25.30 18.39
N TRP A 196 -21.20 25.20 19.21
CA TRP A 196 -19.90 24.72 18.73
C TRP A 196 -19.98 23.28 18.21
N THR A 197 -20.67 22.40 18.92
CA THR A 197 -20.89 21.01 18.50
C THR A 197 -21.65 20.94 17.17
N ASP A 198 -22.67 21.77 16.98
CA ASP A 198 -23.44 21.84 15.73
C ASP A 198 -22.57 22.34 14.57
N GLU A 199 -21.71 23.33 14.79
CA GLU A 199 -20.74 23.82 13.79
C GLU A 199 -19.74 22.73 13.39
N ILE A 200 -19.19 21.98 14.37
CA ILE A 200 -18.28 20.87 14.11
C ILE A 200 -18.98 19.74 13.35
N ASN A 201 -20.20 19.37 13.75
CA ASN A 201 -20.95 18.31 13.08
C ASN A 201 -21.43 18.73 11.69
N ALA A 202 -21.68 20.03 11.45
CA ALA A 202 -21.98 20.54 10.12
C ALA A 202 -20.75 20.49 9.20
N ALA A 203 -19.58 20.87 9.72
CA ALA A 203 -18.32 20.84 8.96
C ALA A 203 -17.81 19.40 8.73
N TYR A 204 -18.01 18.53 9.72
CA TYR A 204 -17.52 17.16 9.74
C TYR A 204 -18.64 16.20 10.13
N PRO A 205 -19.57 15.93 9.20
CA PRO A 205 -20.73 15.12 9.48
C PRO A 205 -20.33 13.75 10.04
N PRO A 206 -20.90 13.34 11.18
CA PRO A 206 -20.82 11.95 11.59
C PRO A 206 -21.45 11.09 10.48
N ILE A 207 -20.92 9.89 10.27
CA ILE A 207 -21.43 9.00 9.23
C ILE A 207 -22.90 8.72 9.56
N THR A 208 -23.82 9.23 8.73
CA THR A 208 -25.17 8.67 8.66
C THR A 208 -25.00 7.24 8.17
N THR A 209 -25.44 6.28 8.97
CA THR A 209 -25.61 4.90 8.54
C THR A 209 -26.74 4.83 7.50
N ASP A 210 -26.53 5.43 6.33
CA ASP A 210 -27.28 5.02 5.16
C ASP A 210 -26.67 3.70 4.68
N PRO A 211 -27.50 2.66 4.43
CA PRO A 211 -27.00 1.38 3.98
C PRO A 211 -26.22 1.60 2.68
N VAL A 212 -24.92 1.28 2.73
CA VAL A 212 -24.06 1.23 1.55
C VAL A 212 -24.72 0.31 0.54
N ASN A 213 -25.32 0.90 -0.49
CA ASN A 213 -25.70 0.18 -1.69
C ASN A 213 -24.41 -0.38 -2.28
N GLY A 214 -24.19 -1.68 -2.09
CA GLY A 214 -23.06 -2.43 -2.61
C GLY A 214 -23.12 -2.58 -4.12
N ASN A 215 -22.98 -1.48 -4.85
CA ASN A 215 -22.85 -1.42 -6.30
C ASN A 215 -22.03 -0.18 -6.68
N SER A 216 -20.74 -0.15 -6.30
CA SER A 216 -19.69 0.55 -7.05
C SER A 216 -18.34 0.35 -6.38
N LEU A 217 -17.69 -0.77 -6.72
CA LEU A 217 -16.25 -0.89 -6.97
C LEU A 217 -16.00 -2.22 -7.69
#